data_AF-A0A6P2F5Z6-F1
#
_entry.id   AF-A0A6P2F5Z6-F1
#
_cell.length_a   1.000
_cell.length_b   1.000
_cell.length_c   1.000
_cell.angle_alpha   90.00
_cell.angle_beta   90.00
_cell.angle_gamma   90.00
#
_symmetry.space_group_name_H-M   'P 1'
#
loop_
_entity.id
_entity.type
_entity.pdbx_description
1 polymer ?
#
loop_
_entity_poly.entity_id
_entity_poly.type
_entity_poly.pdbx_seq_one_letter_code
_entity_poly.pdbx_strand_id
1 'polypeptide(L)'
;MENTVKPSQLPRTFFVCAGLATAVAASAQSAPDALQRRYERDIAACNNGTLATPAREACIRAAGTALDRARGGPPSEVPQPSADGRATIVAPPGAAASSGSDAITSRDGRATIVQPAGQAPQR
;
A
#
# COMPACT_ATOMS: atom_id res chain seq x y z
N MET A 1 18.62 60.96 -41.57
CA MET A 1 17.79 61.84 -40.73
C MET A 1 16.37 61.31 -40.86
N GLU A 2 16.08 60.22 -40.15
CA GLU A 2 15.48 60.23 -38.81
C GLU A 2 13.98 60.57 -38.86
N ASN A 3 13.19 59.49 -38.80
CA ASN A 3 11.85 59.27 -38.23
C ASN A 3 10.71 60.29 -38.44
N THR A 4 9.58 59.83 -39.03
CA THR A 4 8.16 60.22 -38.79
C THR A 4 7.28 59.32 -39.69
N VAL A 5 6.54 58.29 -39.25
CA VAL A 5 5.32 58.18 -38.40
C VAL A 5 3.96 58.39 -39.15
N LYS A 6 3.13 57.31 -39.13
CA LYS A 6 1.64 57.23 -39.10
C LYS A 6 0.81 57.34 -40.41
N PRO A 7 -0.50 56.97 -40.41
CA PRO A 7 -1.20 55.73 -40.02
C PRO A 7 -2.31 55.32 -41.03
N SER A 8 -3.10 54.30 -40.67
CA SER A 8 -4.50 54.08 -41.10
C SER A 8 -4.68 53.56 -42.53
N GLN A 9 -5.48 52.55 -42.82
CA GLN A 9 -6.83 52.24 -42.34
C GLN A 9 -7.10 50.72 -42.42
N LEU A 10 -7.76 50.19 -41.39
CA LEU A 10 -8.48 48.90 -41.40
C LEU A 10 -9.65 48.97 -42.39
N PRO A 11 -10.19 47.84 -42.91
CA PRO A 11 -11.33 47.25 -42.19
C PRO A 11 -11.48 45.72 -42.28
N ARG A 12 -12.08 45.16 -41.21
CA ARG A 12 -13.20 44.18 -41.18
C ARG A 12 -13.11 43.03 -42.19
N THR A 13 -13.00 41.77 -41.79
CA THR A 13 -13.88 41.01 -40.87
C THR A 13 -13.38 39.58 -40.89
N PHE A 14 -13.39 38.87 -39.76
CA PHE A 14 -14.08 37.58 -39.60
C PHE A 14 -13.80 37.06 -38.18
N PHE A 15 -14.84 37.09 -37.36
CA PHE A 15 -14.93 36.31 -36.13
C PHE A 15 -14.83 34.83 -36.51
N VAL A 16 -13.78 34.13 -36.10
CA VAL A 16 -13.81 32.67 -35.97
C VAL A 16 -13.05 32.29 -34.69
N CYS A 17 -13.79 31.64 -33.80
CA CYS A 17 -13.35 31.04 -32.56
C CYS A 17 -12.12 30.13 -32.76
N ALA A 18 -11.05 30.40 -32.02
CA ALA A 18 -10.12 29.36 -31.58
C ALA A 18 -10.06 29.46 -30.06
N GLY A 19 -11.08 28.89 -29.42
CA GLY A 19 -11.10 28.70 -27.98
C GLY A 19 -9.87 27.92 -27.55
N LEU A 20 -9.33 28.32 -26.40
CA LEU A 20 -8.21 27.67 -25.74
C LEU A 20 -8.46 26.16 -25.65
N ALA A 21 -7.75 25.39 -26.47
CA ALA A 21 -7.49 23.99 -26.16
C ALA A 21 -6.41 23.95 -25.07
N THR A 22 -6.77 24.33 -23.84
CA THR A 22 -6.04 23.85 -22.67
C THR A 22 -6.29 22.35 -22.61
N ALA A 23 -5.39 21.58 -23.21
CA ALA A 23 -5.30 20.16 -22.97
C ALA A 23 -5.03 19.98 -21.47
N VAL A 24 -6.08 19.79 -20.68
CA VAL A 24 -5.97 19.21 -19.36
C VAL A 24 -5.58 17.76 -19.61
N ALA A 25 -4.28 17.54 -19.81
CA ALA A 25 -3.65 16.26 -19.53
C ALA A 25 -3.76 16.08 -18.01
N ALA A 26 -4.95 15.66 -17.56
CA ALA A 26 -5.12 15.03 -16.27
C ALA A 26 -4.24 13.79 -16.32
N SER A 27 -3.00 13.95 -15.90
CA SER A 27 -2.10 12.83 -15.70
C SER A 27 -2.84 11.87 -14.78
N ALA A 28 -3.12 10.68 -15.31
CA ALA A 28 -3.33 9.50 -14.49
C ALA A 28 -2.02 9.28 -13.73
N GLN A 29 -1.80 10.08 -12.70
CA GLN A 29 -0.76 9.84 -11.72
C GLN A 29 -1.11 8.47 -11.16
N SER A 30 -0.32 7.47 -11.51
CA SER A 30 -0.45 6.12 -11.00
C SER A 30 -0.76 6.24 -9.51
N ALA A 31 -1.92 5.76 -9.06
CA ALA A 31 -2.31 5.81 -7.65
C ALA A 31 -1.16 5.48 -6.67
N PRO A 32 -0.25 4.50 -6.96
CA PRO A 32 0.93 4.28 -6.12
C PRO A 32 1.86 5.50 -5.96
N ASP A 33 2.06 6.30 -7.01
CA ASP A 33 2.94 7.48 -6.98
C ASP A 33 2.34 8.62 -6.14
N ALA A 34 1.02 8.78 -6.17
CA ALA A 34 0.33 9.79 -5.36
C ALA A 34 0.37 9.46 -3.87
N LEU A 35 0.19 8.18 -3.50
CA LEU A 35 0.27 7.71 -2.11
C LEU A 35 1.69 7.85 -1.55
N GLN A 36 2.69 7.51 -2.37
CA GLN A 36 4.09 7.65 -2.01
C GLN A 36 4.48 9.12 -1.74
N ARG A 37 4.09 10.05 -2.63
CA ARG A 37 4.33 11.49 -2.42
C ARG A 37 3.66 12.04 -1.16
N ARG A 38 2.45 11.56 -0.84
CA ARG A 38 1.76 11.93 0.40
C ARG A 38 2.55 11.49 1.63
N TYR A 39 3.03 10.26 1.63
CA TYR A 39 3.88 9.74 2.71
C TYR A 39 5.16 10.55 2.89
N GLU A 40 5.86 10.89 1.80
CA GLU A 40 7.09 11.69 1.84
C GLU A 40 6.88 13.07 2.47
N ARG A 41 5.78 13.75 2.10
CA ARG A 41 5.38 15.02 2.71
C ARG A 41 5.09 14.86 4.20
N ASP A 42 4.38 13.81 4.59
CA ASP A 42 4.02 13.58 5.98
C ASP A 42 5.29 13.26 6.83
N ILE A 43 6.26 12.52 6.29
CA ILE A 43 7.58 12.29 6.92
C ILE A 43 8.37 13.59 7.07
N ALA A 44 8.36 14.45 6.06
CA ALA A 44 9.01 15.77 6.15
C ALA A 44 8.38 16.63 7.26
N ALA A 45 7.05 16.58 7.41
CA ALA A 45 6.36 17.25 8.51
C ALA A 45 6.75 16.67 9.88
N CYS A 46 6.85 15.34 10.02
CA CYS A 46 7.30 14.72 11.26
C CYS A 46 8.75 15.12 11.63
N ASN A 47 9.64 15.24 10.64
CA ASN A 47 11.07 15.51 10.84
C ASN A 47 11.44 16.99 10.85
N ASN A 48 10.49 17.91 11.01
CA ASN A 48 10.74 19.35 10.96
C ASN A 48 11.48 19.94 12.19
N GLY A 49 11.85 19.11 13.16
CA GLY A 49 12.59 19.51 14.36
C GLY A 49 11.75 20.15 15.50
N THR A 50 10.43 20.30 15.31
CA THR A 50 9.54 20.91 16.34
C THR A 50 9.01 19.90 17.36
N LEU A 51 9.05 18.61 17.03
CA LEU A 51 8.55 17.53 17.87
C LEU A 51 9.67 16.96 18.76
N ALA A 52 9.35 16.71 20.03
CA ALA A 52 10.19 15.90 20.90
C ALA A 52 10.30 14.46 20.34
N THR A 53 11.42 13.79 20.61
CA THR A 53 11.72 12.46 20.04
C THR A 53 10.55 11.46 20.12
N PRO A 54 9.86 11.27 21.26
CA PRO A 54 8.73 10.33 21.31
C PRO A 54 7.56 10.71 20.40
N ALA A 55 7.26 12.01 20.28
CA ALA A 55 6.19 12.51 19.43
C ALA A 55 6.56 12.38 17.93
N ARG A 56 7.83 12.58 17.59
CA ARG A 56 8.35 12.34 16.24
C ARG A 56 8.17 10.89 15.81
N GLU A 57 8.59 9.95 16.66
CA GLU A 57 8.46 8.52 16.37
C GLU A 57 6.99 8.09 16.24
N ALA A 58 6.10 8.65 17.06
CA ALA A 58 4.66 8.42 16.93
C ALA A 58 4.11 8.95 15.60
N CYS A 59 4.53 10.14 15.16
CA CYS A 59 4.17 10.74 13.89
C CYS A 59 4.61 9.86 12.69
N ILE A 60 5.87 9.43 12.69
CA ILE A 60 6.44 8.57 11.63
C ILE A 60 5.67 7.25 11.55
N ARG A 61 5.41 6.62 12.70
CA ARG A 61 4.63 5.38 12.77
C ARG A 61 3.22 5.59 12.21
N ALA A 62 2.55 6.69 12.57
CA ALA A 62 1.22 7.01 12.06
C ALA A 62 1.22 7.21 10.53
N ALA A 63 2.21 7.92 9.98
CA ALA A 63 2.37 8.10 8.54
C ALA A 63 2.56 6.76 7.81
N GLY A 64 3.39 5.87 8.34
CA GLY A 64 3.57 4.51 7.82
C GLY A 64 2.27 3.71 7.81
N THR A 65 1.55 3.66 8.94
CA THR A 65 0.26 2.94 9.01
C THR A 65 -0.80 3.50 8.04
N ALA A 66 -0.74 4.81 7.73
CA ALA A 66 -1.65 5.42 6.78
C ALA A 66 -1.30 5.02 5.33
N LEU A 67 -0.01 4.91 5.00
CA LEU A 67 0.44 4.40 3.71
C LEU A 67 0.06 2.93 3.53
N ASP A 68 0.30 2.10 4.55
CA ASP A 68 -0.04 0.67 4.52
C ASP A 68 -1.54 0.46 4.30
N ARG A 69 -2.38 1.19 5.04
CA ARG A 69 -3.84 1.18 4.85
C ARG A 69 -4.24 1.60 3.44
N ALA A 70 -3.60 2.63 2.89
CA ALA A 70 -3.90 3.09 1.54
C ALA A 70 -3.47 2.10 0.44
N ARG A 71 -2.50 1.22 0.72
CA ARG A 71 -2.06 0.14 -0.16
C ARG A 71 -2.90 -1.15 -0.04
N GLY A 72 -3.93 -1.15 0.79
CA GLY A 72 -4.80 -2.31 1.04
C GLY A 72 -4.46 -3.10 2.31
N GLY A 73 -3.38 -2.72 3.02
CA GLY A 73 -2.96 -3.35 4.27
C GLY A 73 -2.52 -4.81 4.12
N PRO A 74 -2.03 -5.43 5.20
CA PRO A 74 -1.92 -6.88 5.25
C PRO A 74 -3.33 -7.49 5.07
N PRO A 75 -3.46 -8.65 4.38
CA PRO A 75 -4.75 -9.30 4.21
C PRO A 75 -5.38 -9.57 5.58
N SER A 76 -6.68 -9.30 5.70
CA SER A 76 -7.42 -9.60 6.93
C SER A 76 -7.37 -11.10 7.19
N GLU A 77 -6.91 -11.49 8.38
CA GLU A 77 -6.93 -12.89 8.77
C GLU A 77 -8.37 -13.37 8.91
N VAL A 78 -8.64 -14.57 8.40
CA VAL A 78 -9.96 -15.21 8.42
C VAL A 78 -9.84 -16.49 9.24
N PRO A 79 -10.76 -16.75 10.19
CA PRO A 79 -10.86 -18.05 10.82
C PRO A 79 -11.23 -19.10 9.76
N GLN A 80 -10.44 -20.15 9.65
CA GLN A 80 -10.71 -21.30 8.80
C GLN A 80 -10.50 -22.61 9.58
N PRO A 81 -11.28 -23.67 9.29
CA PRO A 81 -11.06 -24.96 9.92
C PRO A 81 -9.70 -25.54 9.50
N SER A 82 -9.02 -26.19 10.44
CA SER A 82 -7.84 -27.02 10.19
C SER A 82 -8.18 -28.17 9.23
N ALA A 83 -7.19 -28.67 8.49
CA ALA A 83 -7.38 -29.77 7.54
C ALA A 83 -7.91 -31.06 8.21
N ASP A 84 -7.63 -31.26 9.49
CA ASP A 84 -8.11 -32.37 10.31
C ASP A 84 -9.46 -32.09 11.02
N GLY A 85 -10.02 -30.89 10.88
CA GLY A 85 -11.27 -30.46 11.50
C GLY A 85 -11.22 -30.28 13.03
N ARG A 86 -10.05 -30.41 13.67
CA ARG A 86 -9.93 -30.39 15.14
C ARG A 86 -9.66 -29.00 15.72
N ALA A 87 -9.27 -28.05 14.89
CA ALA A 87 -8.90 -26.69 15.31
C ALA A 87 -9.46 -25.63 14.35
N THR A 88 -9.56 -24.40 14.85
CA THR A 88 -9.78 -23.21 14.03
C THR A 88 -8.46 -22.47 13.91
N ILE A 89 -8.01 -22.25 12.68
CA ILE A 89 -6.75 -21.60 12.33
C ILE A 89 -7.07 -20.21 11.81
N VAL A 90 -6.35 -19.21 12.29
CA VAL A 90 -6.45 -17.83 11.83
C VAL A 90 -5.35 -17.61 10.80
N ALA A 91 -5.72 -17.36 9.54
CA ALA A 91 -4.77 -17.21 8.44
C ALA A 91 -5.32 -16.30 7.33
N PRO A 92 -4.48 -15.79 6.42
CA PRO A 92 -4.95 -15.03 5.26
C PRO A 92 -5.90 -15.85 4.35
N PRO A 93 -6.81 -15.19 3.62
CA PRO A 93 -7.69 -15.87 2.67
C PRO A 93 -6.86 -16.65 1.63
N GLY A 94 -7.19 -17.92 1.41
CA GLY A 94 -6.49 -18.77 0.44
C GLY A 94 -5.16 -19.35 0.94
N ALA A 95 -4.78 -19.12 2.20
CA ALA A 95 -3.68 -19.85 2.83
C ALA A 95 -4.00 -21.35 2.87
N ALA A 96 -3.01 -22.19 2.55
CA ALA A 96 -3.18 -23.64 2.62
C ALA A 96 -3.66 -24.06 4.01
N ALA A 97 -4.63 -24.98 4.06
CA ALA A 97 -5.13 -25.51 5.31
C ALA A 97 -3.98 -26.23 6.03
N SER A 98 -3.52 -25.67 7.14
CA SER A 98 -2.57 -26.36 8.00
C SER A 98 -3.30 -27.53 8.66
N SER A 99 -2.62 -28.67 8.75
CA SER A 99 -3.07 -29.77 9.60
C SER A 99 -2.48 -29.61 11.00
N GLY A 100 -3.15 -30.16 12.02
CA GLY A 100 -2.66 -30.15 13.39
C GLY A 100 -1.41 -31.03 13.57
N SER A 101 -1.06 -31.30 14.81
CA SER A 101 -0.03 -32.29 15.14
C SER A 101 -0.66 -33.61 15.55
N ASP A 102 -0.02 -34.71 15.18
CA ASP A 102 -0.35 -36.04 15.69
C ASP A 102 0.63 -36.43 16.81
N ALA A 103 0.14 -37.19 17.77
CA ALA A 103 0.95 -37.73 18.85
C ALA A 103 1.15 -39.23 18.64
N ILE A 104 2.41 -39.66 18.57
CA ILE A 104 2.79 -41.08 18.53
C ILE A 104 3.60 -41.45 19.75
N THR A 105 3.45 -42.68 20.24
CA THR A 105 4.33 -43.19 21.29
C THR A 105 5.68 -43.58 20.69
N SER A 106 6.77 -43.22 21.36
CA SER A 106 8.13 -43.66 21.02
C SER A 106 8.20 -45.19 20.93
N ARG A 107 9.10 -45.71 20.10
CA ARG A 107 9.28 -47.16 19.89
C ARG A 107 9.57 -47.93 21.18
N ASP A 108 10.28 -47.29 22.12
CA ASP A 108 10.60 -47.85 23.43
C ASP A 108 9.49 -47.65 24.49
N GLY A 109 8.38 -47.01 24.13
CA GLY A 109 7.24 -46.76 25.01
C GLY A 109 7.43 -45.65 26.04
N ARG A 110 8.59 -44.97 26.06
CA ARG A 110 8.96 -44.06 27.17
C ARG A 110 8.59 -42.59 26.95
N ALA A 111 8.23 -42.23 25.72
CA ALA A 111 7.94 -40.85 25.36
C ALA A 111 6.73 -40.75 24.44
N THR A 112 6.06 -39.60 24.48
CA THR A 112 5.08 -39.18 23.48
C THR A 112 5.77 -38.18 22.56
N ILE A 113 5.78 -38.48 21.26
CA ILE A 113 6.38 -37.67 20.22
C ILE A 113 5.24 -36.94 19.51
N VAL A 114 5.30 -35.60 19.50
CA VAL A 114 4.36 -34.75 18.76
C VAL A 114 5.00 -34.41 17.42
N GLN A 115 4.35 -34.78 16.32
CA GLN A 115 4.82 -34.54 14.97
C GLN A 115 3.77 -33.80 14.14
N PRO A 116 4.15 -32.95 13.17
CA PRO A 116 3.20 -32.36 12.23
C PRO A 116 2.44 -33.46 11.49
N ALA A 117 1.12 -33.31 11.34
CA ALA A 117 0.32 -34.30 10.62
C ALA A 117 0.74 -34.38 9.13
N GLY A 118 0.76 -35.59 8.58
CA GLY A 118 1.22 -35.88 7.22
C GLY A 118 2.75 -35.95 7.02
N GLN A 119 3.56 -35.67 8.04
CA GLN A 119 5.00 -35.89 7.98
C GLN A 119 5.31 -37.37 8.18
N ALA A 120 5.99 -38.01 7.22
CA ALA A 120 6.51 -39.36 7.41
C ALA A 120 7.57 -39.35 8.55
N PRO A 121 7.63 -40.40 9.41
CA PRO A 121 8.64 -40.46 10.47
C PRO A 121 10.04 -40.30 9.87
N GLN A 122 10.79 -39.29 10.32
CA GLN A 122 12.21 -39.17 10.01
C GLN A 122 12.91 -40.35 10.69
N ARG A 123 13.48 -41.25 9.89
CA ARG A 123 14.04 -42.53 10.33
C ARG A 123 15.41 -42.37 10.99
#